data_AF-A0A7S1Z0C2-F1
#
_entry.id   AF-A0A7S1Z0C2-F1
#
_cell.length_a   1.000
_cell.length_b   1.000
_cell.length_c   1.000
_cell.angle_alpha   90.00
_cell.angle_beta   90.00
_cell.angle_gamma   90.00
#
_symmetry.space_group_name_H-M   'P 1'
#
loop_
_entity.id
_entity.type
_entity.pdbx_description
1 polymer ?
#
loop_
_entity_poly.entity_id
_entity_poly.type
_entity_poly.pdbx_seq_one_letter_code
_entity_poly.pdbx_strand_id
1 'polypeptide(L)'
;VSAFDSYCAALLEGKRSGLEEVRSSIRDAIGGDSEVLTGLIPKLSQVIGESPAAKNVDVRGQEAQNRLNFIFCKFVRAISSRSCPVVLFLDDLHWADDDSLELIY
;
A
#
# COMPACT_ATOMS: atom_id res chain seq x y z
N VAL A 1 -1.03 -5.15 -14.67
CA VAL A 1 -0.02 -5.34 -13.60
C VAL A 1 -0.10 -4.11 -12.72
N SER A 2 -0.33 -4.26 -11.40
CA SER A 2 -0.44 -3.12 -10.48
C SER A 2 0.93 -2.44 -10.31
N ALA A 3 0.98 -1.10 -10.28
CA ALA A 3 2.21 -0.34 -10.06
C ALA A 3 2.89 -0.70 -8.73
N PHE A 4 2.09 -0.96 -7.68
CA PHE A 4 2.60 -1.33 -6.37
C PHE A 4 3.18 -2.75 -6.32
N ASP A 5 2.66 -3.68 -7.11
CA ASP A 5 3.25 -5.03 -7.24
C ASP A 5 4.64 -4.97 -7.89
N SER A 6 4.80 -4.11 -8.90
CA SER A 6 6.11 -3.86 -9.53
C SER A 6 7.08 -3.17 -8.58
N TYR A 7 6.59 -2.22 -7.76
CA TYR A 7 7.37 -1.58 -6.72
C TYR A 7 7.89 -2.59 -5.68
N CYS A 8 7.02 -3.46 -5.16
CA CYS A 8 7.39 -4.49 -4.20
C CYS A 8 8.41 -5.47 -4.80
N ALA A 9 8.25 -5.87 -6.07
CA ALA A 9 9.21 -6.72 -6.76
C ALA A 9 10.59 -6.06 -6.88
N ALA A 10 10.64 -4.78 -7.28
CA ALA A 10 11.90 -4.05 -7.41
C ALA A 10 12.64 -3.88 -6.07
N LEU A 11 11.90 -3.74 -4.96
CA LEU A 11 12.47 -3.75 -3.61
C LEU A 11 13.07 -5.11 -3.24
N LEU A 12 12.35 -6.20 -3.50
CA LEU A 12 12.79 -7.57 -3.17
C LEU A 12 13.98 -8.03 -4.02
N GLU A 13 14.06 -7.58 -5.27
CA GLU A 13 15.17 -7.87 -6.19
C GLU A 13 16.44 -7.03 -5.89
N GLY A 14 16.41 -6.17 -4.87
CA GLY A 14 17.55 -5.31 -4.50
C GLY A 14 17.86 -4.21 -5.52
N LYS A 15 16.98 -3.98 -6.50
CA LYS A 15 17.10 -2.89 -7.49
C LYS A 15 16.92 -1.52 -6.85
N ARG A 16 16.31 -1.46 -5.66
CA ARG A 16 16.33 -0.32 -4.75
C ARG A 16 17.18 -0.65 -3.53
N SER A 17 18.14 0.21 -3.21
CA SER A 17 18.80 0.23 -1.90
C SER A 17 17.80 0.60 -0.80
N GLY A 18 17.94 0.01 0.40
CA GLY A 18 17.15 0.40 1.56
C GLY A 18 15.92 -0.48 1.86
N LEU A 19 15.90 -1.75 1.42
CA LEU A 19 14.80 -2.68 1.72
C LEU A 19 14.44 -2.71 3.20
N GLU A 20 15.43 -2.79 4.10
CA GLU A 20 15.18 -2.84 5.55
C GLU A 20 14.66 -1.51 6.12
N GLU A 21 15.13 -0.37 5.60
CA GLU A 21 14.64 0.96 6.00
C GLU A 21 13.18 1.14 5.57
N VAL A 22 12.87 0.76 4.32
CA VAL A 22 11.51 0.80 3.78
C VAL A 22 10.61 -0.21 4.49
N ARG A 23 11.10 -1.41 4.78
CA ARG A 23 10.39 -2.43 5.55
C ARG A 23 10.03 -1.92 6.95
N SER A 24 10.98 -1.33 7.67
CA SER A 24 10.72 -0.74 8.99
C SER A 24 9.69 0.39 8.88
N SER A 25 9.92 1.33 7.95
CA SER A 25 9.02 2.47 7.74
C SER A 25 7.58 2.04 7.43
N ILE A 26 7.43 1.01 6.59
CA ILE A 26 6.12 0.46 6.26
C ILE A 26 5.49 -0.17 7.50
N ARG A 27 6.20 -1.07 8.21
CA ARG A 27 5.69 -1.74 9.42
C ARG A 27 5.27 -0.73 10.49
N ASP A 28 6.09 0.28 10.73
CA ASP A 28 5.82 1.34 11.72
C ASP A 28 4.59 2.18 11.33
N ALA A 29 4.38 2.40 10.03
CA ALA A 29 3.25 3.17 9.53
C ALA A 29 1.93 2.38 9.59
N ILE A 30 1.91 1.14 9.07
CA ILE A 30 0.67 0.36 8.91
C ILE A 30 0.29 -0.42 10.18
N GLY A 31 1.26 -0.71 11.07
CA GLY A 31 1.01 -1.37 12.35
C GLY A 31 0.23 -2.69 12.21
N GLY A 32 -0.76 -2.89 13.08
CA GLY A 32 -1.60 -4.11 13.09
C GLY A 32 -2.61 -4.20 11.96
N ASP A 33 -2.72 -3.19 11.11
CA ASP A 33 -3.69 -3.17 9.99
C ASP A 33 -3.07 -3.61 8.65
N SER A 34 -1.92 -4.27 8.69
CA SER A 34 -1.20 -4.77 7.51
C SER A 34 -2.03 -5.75 6.66
N GLU A 35 -2.96 -6.47 7.27
CA GLU A 35 -3.87 -7.40 6.60
C GLU A 35 -4.71 -6.68 5.53
N VAL A 36 -5.14 -5.45 5.81
CA VAL A 36 -5.96 -4.64 4.90
C VAL A 36 -5.20 -4.34 3.60
N LEU A 37 -3.95 -3.91 3.71
CA LEU A 37 -3.10 -3.61 2.56
C LEU A 37 -2.59 -4.84 1.85
N THR A 38 -2.27 -5.92 2.57
CA THR A 38 -1.81 -7.18 1.96
C THR A 38 -2.93 -7.90 1.22
N GLY A 39 -4.19 -7.66 1.56
CA GLY A 39 -5.35 -8.07 0.76
C GLY A 39 -5.41 -7.38 -0.61
N LEU A 40 -5.01 -6.09 -0.68
CA LEU A 40 -5.02 -5.29 -1.92
C LEU A 40 -3.73 -5.43 -2.73
N ILE A 41 -2.58 -5.53 -2.06
CA ILE A 41 -1.24 -5.62 -2.64
C ILE A 41 -0.57 -6.89 -2.08
N PRO A 42 -0.86 -8.08 -2.63
CA PRO A 42 -0.39 -9.35 -2.06
C PRO A 42 1.13 -9.45 -1.92
N LYS A 43 1.88 -8.85 -2.85
CA LYS A 43 3.36 -8.82 -2.79
C LYS A 43 3.91 -8.03 -1.60
N LEU A 44 3.14 -7.13 -1.02
CA LEU A 44 3.56 -6.38 0.16
C LEU A 44 3.87 -7.31 1.34
N SER A 45 3.15 -8.43 1.47
CA SER A 45 3.38 -9.44 2.54
C SER A 45 4.83 -9.94 2.56
N GLN A 46 5.42 -10.16 1.38
CA GLN A 46 6.81 -10.57 1.23
C GLN A 46 7.78 -9.46 1.63
N VAL A 47 7.45 -8.21 1.32
CA VAL A 47 8.26 -7.04 1.71
C VAL A 47 8.24 -6.87 3.23
N ILE A 48 7.08 -6.89 3.88
CA ILE A 48 6.98 -6.72 5.33
C ILE A 48 7.23 -8.00 6.13
N GLY A 49 7.45 -9.14 5.46
CA GLY A 49 7.77 -10.42 6.12
C GLY A 49 6.62 -10.97 6.98
N GLU A 50 5.38 -10.64 6.64
CA GLU A 50 4.19 -11.15 7.33
C GLU A 50 3.52 -12.24 6.49
N SER A 51 2.93 -13.22 7.18
CA SER A 51 2.19 -14.28 6.52
C SER A 51 0.89 -13.69 5.95
N PRO A 52 0.46 -14.05 4.73
CA PRO A 52 -0.76 -13.51 4.15
C PRO A 52 -1.95 -14.02 4.97
N ALA A 53 -2.42 -13.23 5.93
CA ALA A 53 -3.74 -13.41 6.56
C ALA A 53 -4.83 -12.94 5.59
N ALA A 54 -4.77 -13.42 4.34
CA ALA A 54 -5.80 -13.19 3.34
C ALA A 54 -6.94 -14.19 3.57
N LYS A 55 -7.62 -14.07 4.70
CA LYS A 55 -8.92 -14.70 4.92
C LYS A 55 -9.82 -13.72 5.64
N ASN A 56 -10.55 -12.91 4.86
CA ASN A 56 -11.68 -12.09 5.28
C ASN A 56 -11.35 -10.69 5.84
N VAL A 57 -10.52 -9.91 5.14
CA VAL A 57 -10.61 -8.44 5.31
C VAL A 57 -11.96 -8.02 4.73
N ASP A 58 -12.89 -7.67 5.62
CA ASP A 58 -14.13 -7.03 5.19
C ASP A 58 -13.79 -5.62 4.72
N VAL A 59 -13.85 -5.42 3.40
CA VAL A 59 -13.66 -4.13 2.72
C VAL A 59 -15.00 -3.44 2.47
N ARG A 60 -16.11 -3.99 2.97
CA ARG A 60 -17.45 -3.45 2.72
C ARG A 60 -17.89 -2.51 3.85
N GLY A 61 -18.52 -1.41 3.44
CA GLY A 61 -19.03 -0.38 4.34
C GLY A 61 -18.03 0.73 4.61
N GLN A 62 -18.57 1.88 5.04
CA GLN A 62 -17.81 3.13 5.17
C GLN A 62 -16.62 3.02 6.13
N GLU A 63 -16.74 2.28 7.23
CA GLU A 63 -15.65 2.13 8.19
C GLU A 63 -14.46 1.36 7.59
N ALA A 64 -14.74 0.33 6.80
CA ALA A 64 -13.72 -0.45 6.13
C ALA A 64 -13.01 0.35 5.03
N GLN A 65 -13.76 1.14 4.25
CA GLN A 65 -13.22 2.09 3.28
C GLN A 65 -12.35 3.16 3.96
N ASN A 66 -12.82 3.78 5.05
CA ASN A 66 -12.06 4.78 5.79
C ASN A 66 -10.74 4.21 6.34
N ARG A 67 -10.78 2.99 6.87
CA ARG A 67 -9.58 2.27 7.33
C ARG A 67 -8.63 2.03 6.16
N LEU A 68 -9.13 1.50 5.04
CA LEU A 68 -8.32 1.30 3.83
C LEU A 68 -7.66 2.60 3.36
N ASN A 69 -8.43 3.68 3.22
CA ASN A 69 -7.94 4.98 2.76
C ASN A 69 -6.85 5.54 3.69
N PHE A 70 -7.08 5.47 5.01
CA PHE A 70 -6.12 5.92 6.01
C PHE A 70 -4.80 5.14 5.95
N ILE A 71 -4.87 3.82 5.88
CA ILE A 71 -3.70 2.94 5.83
C ILE A 71 -2.98 3.04 4.49
N PHE A 72 -3.70 3.20 3.38
CA PHE A 72 -3.10 3.44 2.07
C PHE A 72 -2.30 4.75 2.06
N CYS A 73 -2.87 5.84 2.60
CA CYS A 73 -2.16 7.11 2.76
C CYS A 73 -0.90 6.98 3.61
N LYS A 74 -0.96 6.23 4.73
CA LYS A 74 0.21 5.95 5.56
C LYS A 74 1.27 5.16 4.82
N PHE A 75 0.87 4.15 4.05
CA PHE A 75 1.79 3.36 3.23
C PHE A 75 2.51 4.22 2.20
N VAL A 76 1.78 5.04 1.41
CA VAL A 76 2.38 5.94 0.42
C VAL A 76 3.36 6.92 1.07
N ARG A 77 3.04 7.44 2.27
CA ARG A 77 3.97 8.26 3.05
C ARG A 77 5.21 7.48 3.50
N ALA A 78 5.07 6.24 3.94
CA ALA A 78 6.18 5.41 4.39
C ALA A 78 7.18 5.05 3.28
N ILE A 79 6.70 4.91 2.03
CA ILE A 79 7.55 4.64 0.87
C ILE A 79 8.08 5.91 0.20
N SER A 80 7.64 7.08 0.66
CA SER A 80 8.05 8.38 0.13
C SER A 80 8.99 9.08 1.10
N SER A 81 10.14 9.52 0.62
CA SER A 81 11.08 10.32 1.40
C SER A 81 11.58 11.51 0.60
N ARG A 82 12.27 12.44 1.24
CA ARG A 82 12.86 13.60 0.53
C ARG A 82 13.92 13.18 -0.49
N SER A 83 14.64 12.09 -0.23
CA SER A 83 15.63 11.50 -1.15
C SER A 83 14.99 10.62 -2.22
N CYS A 84 13.79 10.10 -1.98
CA CYS A 84 13.06 9.27 -2.92
C CYS A 84 11.56 9.62 -2.91
N PRO A 85 11.14 10.71 -3.59
CA PRO A 85 9.74 11.10 -3.64
C PRO A 85 8.93 10.09 -4.46
N VAL A 86 7.69 9.84 -4.03
CA VAL A 86 6.72 9.05 -4.80
C VAL A 86 5.82 9.99 -5.60
N VAL A 87 5.69 9.70 -6.90
CA VAL A 87 4.73 10.36 -7.79
C VAL A 87 3.67 9.32 -8.15
N LEU A 88 2.43 9.58 -7.74
CA LEU A 88 1.29 8.76 -8.11
C LEU A 88 0.68 9.31 -9.39
N PHE A 89 0.62 8.50 -10.43
CA PHE A 89 -0.07 8.82 -11.68
C PHE A 89 -1.33 7.97 -11.76
N LEU A 90 -2.47 8.62 -11.96
CA LEU A 90 -3.79 8.00 -11.98
C LEU A 90 -4.37 8.15 -13.38
N ASP A 91 -4.40 7.06 -14.13
CA ASP A 91 -5.06 6.98 -15.44
C ASP A 91 -6.53 6.61 -15.28
N ASP A 92 -7.34 6.97 -16.28
CA ASP A 92 -8.74 6.56 -16.39
C ASP A 92 -9.66 6.94 -15.22
N LEU A 93 -9.40 8.07 -14.54
CA LEU A 93 -10.26 8.60 -13.47
C LEU A 93 -11.72 8.78 -13.89
N HIS A 94 -11.99 8.93 -15.20
CA HIS A 94 -13.35 8.99 -15.75
C HIS A 94 -14.19 7.73 -15.47
N TRP A 95 -13.56 6.59 -15.13
CA TRP A 95 -14.21 5.33 -14.80
C TRP A 95 -14.25 5.04 -13.29
N ALA A 96 -13.69 5.94 -12.46
CA ALA A 96 -13.75 5.79 -11.01
C ALA A 96 -15.16 6.08 -10.50
N ASP A 97 -15.65 5.27 -9.57
CA ASP A 97 -16.84 5.59 -8.79
C ASP A 97 -16.52 6.64 -7.71
N ASP A 98 -17.57 7.24 -7.13
CA ASP A 98 -17.44 8.30 -6.13
C ASP A 98 -16.65 7.81 -4.89
N ASP A 99 -16.88 6.57 -4.46
CA ASP A 99 -16.16 5.93 -3.34
C ASP A 99 -14.65 5.81 -3.62
N SER A 100 -14.25 5.50 -4.86
CA SER A 100 -12.85 5.41 -5.27
C SER A 100 -12.17 6.79 -5.33
N LEU A 101 -12.93 7.84 -5.65
CA LEU A 101 -12.43 9.22 -5.69
C LEU A 101 -12.24 9.83 -4.29
N GLU A 102 -12.94 9.34 -3.26
CA GLU A 102 -12.78 9.77 -1.86
C GLU A 102 -11.34 9.58 -1.35
N LEU A 103 -10.55 8.71 -1.96
CA LEU A 103 -9.12 8.56 -1.61
C LEU A 103 -8.28 9.80 -1.95
N ILE A 104 -8.72 10.60 -2.94
CA ILE A 104 -7.96 11.71 -3.53
C ILE A 104 -8.38 13.06 -2.95
N TYR A 105 -9.66 13.21 -2.61
CA TYR A 105 -10.28 14.44 -2.10
C TYR A 105 -10.24 14.51 -0.57
#